data_AF-A0A843CDE0-F1
#
_entry.id   AF-A0A843CDE0-F1
#
_cell.length_a   1.000
_cell.length_b   1.000
_cell.length_c   1.000
_cell.angle_alpha   90.00
_cell.angle_beta   90.00
_cell.angle_gamma   90.00
#
_symmetry.space_group_name_H-M   'P 1'
#
loop_
_entity.id
_entity.type
_entity.pdbx_description
1 polymer ?
#
loop_
_entity_poly.entity_id
_entity_poly.type
_entity_poly.pdbx_seq_one_letter_code
_entity_poly.pdbx_strand_id
1 'polypeptide(L)' 'MKIKAKIEISGENADLAVIPLMHDNMDTMRTVVKAKSAVTYFESDKMGSLIASVDDYLMNAKIAQEIVELAVSERE' A
#
# COMPACT_ATOMS: atom_id res chain seq x y z
N MET A 1 -2.31 1.97 24.36
CA MET A 1 -3.16 1.05 23.57
C MET A 1 -2.69 1.17 22.14
N LYS A 2 -2.31 0.07 21.48
CA LYS A 2 -1.93 0.12 20.06
C LYS A 2 -3.15 -0.13 19.18
N ILE A 3 -3.41 0.77 18.25
CA ILE A 3 -4.45 0.65 17.22
C ILE A 3 -3.77 0.08 15.97
N LYS A 4 -4.42 -0.89 15.32
CA LYS A 4 -3.88 -1.58 14.16
C LYS A 4 -4.84 -1.48 12.98
N ALA A 5 -4.29 -1.31 11.79
CA ALA A 5 -5.03 -1.38 10.53
C ALA A 5 -4.30 -2.27 9.53
N LYS A 6 -5.05 -2.76 8.54
CA LYS A 6 -4.55 -3.54 7.41
C LYS A 6 -5.24 -3.02 6.15
N ILE A 7 -4.46 -2.79 5.10
CA ILE A 7 -4.96 -2.59 3.73
C ILE A 7 -4.47 -3.77 2.89
N GLU A 8 -5.35 -4.36 2.10
CA GLU A 8 -5.02 -5.43 1.15
C GLU A 8 -5.43 -4.98 -0.25
N ILE A 9 -4.45 -4.92 -1.15
CA ILE A 9 -4.63 -4.63 -2.57
C ILE A 9 -4.46 -5.96 -3.30
N SER A 10 -5.45 -6.36 -4.08
CA SER A 10 -5.46 -7.62 -4.82
C SER A 10 -5.58 -7.36 -6.31
N GLY A 11 -4.94 -8.19 -7.12
CA GLY A 11 -4.91 -8.03 -8.58
C GLY A 11 -3.69 -8.70 -9.20
N GLU A 12 -3.70 -8.83 -10.52
CA GLU A 12 -2.60 -9.45 -11.29
C GLU A 12 -1.28 -8.69 -11.14
N ASN A 13 -1.34 -7.37 -10.98
CA ASN A 13 -0.17 -6.49 -10.85
C ASN A 13 -0.11 -5.78 -9.49
N ALA A 14 -0.70 -6.38 -8.45
CA ALA A 14 -0.74 -5.78 -7.11
C ALA A 14 0.65 -5.59 -6.49
N ASP A 15 1.60 -6.45 -6.85
CA ASP A 15 3.01 -6.34 -6.48
C ASP A 15 3.66 -5.10 -7.10
N LEU A 16 3.43 -4.85 -8.40
CA LEU A 16 3.99 -3.69 -9.11
C LEU A 16 3.51 -2.36 -8.52
N ALA A 17 2.26 -2.29 -8.07
CA ALA A 17 1.72 -1.09 -7.43
C ALA A 17 2.24 -0.88 -6.00
N VAL A 18 2.54 -1.96 -5.27
CA VAL A 18 2.82 -1.89 -3.82
C VAL A 18 4.30 -1.96 -3.46
N ILE A 19 5.14 -2.63 -4.26
CA ILE A 19 6.60 -2.67 -4.04
C ILE A 19 7.22 -1.27 -3.94
N PRO A 20 6.88 -0.28 -4.81
CA PRO A 20 7.42 1.06 -4.69
C PRO A 20 7.07 1.76 -3.37
N LEU A 21 5.88 1.49 -2.84
CA LEU A 21 5.39 2.08 -1.57
C LEU A 21 6.18 1.56 -0.35
N MET A 22 6.87 0.43 -0.49
CA MET A 22 7.62 -0.15 0.63
C MET A 22 8.78 0.73 1.10
N HIS A 23 9.27 1.64 0.25
CA HIS A 23 10.29 2.61 0.62
C HIS A 23 9.81 3.66 1.63
N ASP A 24 8.50 3.91 1.67
CA ASP A 24 7.87 4.85 2.61
C ASP A 24 7.46 4.18 3.92
N ASN A 25 7.73 2.89 4.09
CA ASN A 25 7.40 2.19 5.33
C ASN A 25 8.21 2.75 6.50
N MET A 26 7.51 3.37 7.45
CA MET A 26 8.02 3.70 8.77
C MET A 26 8.07 2.45 9.67
N ASP A 27 8.69 2.53 10.85
CA ASP A 27 8.72 1.44 11.85
C ASP A 27 7.32 0.93 12.26
N THR A 28 6.30 1.76 12.06
CA THR A 28 4.89 1.48 12.31
C THR A 28 4.17 0.80 11.14
N MET A 29 4.85 0.61 10.02
CA MET A 29 4.31 0.06 8.79
C MET A 29 5.06 -1.19 8.37
N ARG A 30 4.33 -2.17 7.83
CA ARG A 30 4.93 -3.37 7.26
C ARG A 30 4.13 -3.83 6.07
N THR A 31 4.80 -4.01 4.94
CA THR A 31 4.18 -4.56 3.74
C THR A 31 4.63 -6.00 3.50
N VAL A 32 3.69 -6.85 3.08
CA VAL A 32 3.93 -8.23 2.68
C VAL A 32 3.30 -8.44 1.31
N VAL A 33 4.13 -8.74 0.32
CA VAL A 33 3.69 -9.04 -1.04
C VAL A 33 3.51 -10.55 -1.21
N LYS A 34 2.40 -10.95 -1.82
CA LYS A 34 2.05 -12.31 -2.25
C LYS A 34 1.71 -12.26 -3.74
N ALA A 35 1.71 -13.42 -4.40
CA ALA A 35 1.62 -13.51 -5.86
C ALA A 35 0.47 -12.71 -6.52
N LYS A 36 -0.69 -12.57 -5.87
CA LYS A 36 -1.84 -11.81 -6.40
C LYS A 36 -2.41 -10.78 -5.43
N SER A 37 -1.68 -10.50 -4.35
CA SER A 37 -2.10 -9.51 -3.38
C SER A 37 -0.93 -8.97 -2.58
N ALA A 38 -1.03 -7.72 -2.14
CA ALA A 38 -0.10 -7.13 -1.22
C ALA A 38 -0.85 -6.57 -0.02
N VAL A 39 -0.32 -6.82 1.17
CA VAL A 39 -0.93 -6.43 2.45
C VAL A 39 0.00 -5.49 3.17
N THR A 40 -0.48 -4.28 3.48
CA THR A 40 0.23 -3.31 4.31
C THR A 40 -0.45 -3.20 5.66
N TYR A 41 0.32 -3.44 6.71
CA TYR A 41 -0.07 -3.35 8.11
C TYR A 41 0.39 -2.00 8.67
N PHE A 42 -0.43 -1.40 9.52
CA PHE A 42 -0.18 -0.14 10.18
C PHE A 42 -0.39 -0.29 11.68
N GLU A 43 0.44 0.35 12.49
CA GLU A 43 0.28 0.46 13.94
C GLU A 43 0.42 1.92 14.38
N SER A 44 -0.39 2.35 15.36
CA SER A 44 -0.24 3.68 15.96
C SER A 44 -0.84 3.71 17.36
N ASP A 45 -0.30 4.56 18.23
CA ASP A 45 -0.87 4.84 19.54
C ASP A 45 -2.02 5.87 19.49
N LYS A 46 -2.19 6.57 18.36
CA LYS A 46 -3.21 7.62 18.15
C LYS A 46 -4.04 7.35 16.91
N MET A 47 -5.37 7.38 17.06
CA MET A 47 -6.31 7.13 15.97
C MET A 47 -6.13 8.12 14.82
N GLY A 48 -6.01 9.42 15.12
CA GLY A 48 -5.82 10.44 14.09
C GLY A 48 -4.55 10.23 13.26
N SER A 49 -3.46 9.80 13.90
CA SER A 49 -2.21 9.47 13.20
C SER A 49 -2.36 8.23 12.32
N LEU A 50 -3.09 7.21 12.78
CA LEU A 50 -3.35 6.02 11.97
C LEU A 50 -4.15 6.36 10.72
N ILE A 51 -5.20 7.18 10.88
CA ILE A 51 -6.06 7.61 9.77
C ILE A 51 -5.24 8.39 8.74
N ALA A 52 -4.43 9.36 9.18
CA ALA A 52 -3.57 10.14 8.29
C ALA A 52 -2.58 9.25 7.50
N SER A 53 -1.90 8.32 8.17
CA SER A 53 -0.97 7.41 7.49
C SER A 53 -1.65 6.48 6.49
N VAL A 54 -2.87 6.01 6.79
CA VAL A 54 -3.65 5.20 5.85
C VAL A 54 -4.11 6.04 4.66
N ASP A 55 -4.54 7.28 4.88
CA ASP A 55 -4.97 8.20 3.82
C ASP A 55 -3.82 8.53 2.85
N ASP A 56 -2.65 8.91 3.38
CA ASP A 56 -1.43 9.16 2.61
C ASP A 56 -1.02 7.92 1.80
N TYR A 57 -1.05 6.73 2.42
CA TYR A 57 -0.74 5.48 1.76
C TYR A 57 -1.71 5.17 0.60
N LEU A 58 -3.02 5.36 0.80
CA LEU A 58 -4.03 5.09 -0.22
C LEU A 58 -3.90 6.05 -1.40
N MET A 59 -3.54 7.31 -1.15
CA MET A 59 -3.23 8.27 -2.22
C MET A 59 -2.03 7.79 -3.05
N ASN A 60 -0.92 7.39 -2.42
CA ASN A 60 0.26 6.89 -3.15
C ASN A 60 -0.06 5.59 -3.90
N ALA A 61 -0.82 4.67 -3.29
CA ALA A 61 -1.22 3.42 -3.91
C ALA A 61 -2.07 3.62 -5.16
N LYS A 62 -2.97 4.61 -5.15
CA LYS A 62 -3.78 4.97 -6.32
C LYS A 62 -2.89 5.41 -7.50
N ILE A 63 -1.95 6.31 -7.25
CA ILE A 63 -1.03 6.80 -8.29
C ILE A 63 -0.15 5.66 -8.82
N ALA A 64 0.38 4.81 -7.93
CA ALA A 64 1.17 3.66 -8.34
C ALA A 64 0.36 2.68 -9.22
N GLN A 65 -0.91 2.46 -8.89
CA GLN A 65 -1.81 1.64 -9.71
C GLN A 65 -2.06 2.27 -11.08
N GLU A 66 -2.34 3.57 -11.16
CA GLU A 66 -2.54 4.29 -12.44
C GLU A 66 -1.29 4.19 -13.35
N ILE A 67 -0.09 4.31 -12.77
CA ILE A 67 1.17 4.15 -13.51
C ILE A 67 1.34 2.72 -14.03
N VAL A 68 1.00 1.72 -13.21
CA VAL A 68 1.08 0.31 -13.61
C VAL A 68 0.09 0.01 -14.74
N GLU A 69 -1.13 0.52 -14.66
CA GLU A 69 -2.14 0.35 -15.73
C GLU A 69 -1.66 0.96 -17.05
N LEU A 70 -1.04 2.14 -17.03
CA LEU A 70 -0.42 2.75 -18.22
C LEU A 70 0.73 1.88 -18.75
N ALA A 71 1.64 1.44 -17.87
CA ALA A 71 2.83 0.67 -18.27
C ALA A 71 2.52 -0.75 -18.78
N VAL A 72 1.40 -1.34 -18.35
CA VAL A 72 0.94 -2.66 -18.79
C VAL A 72 0.11 -2.54 -20.08
N SER A 73 -0.73 -1.52 -20.22
CA SER A 73 -1.53 -1.29 -21.44
C SER A 73 -0.69 -0.88 -22.65
N GLU A 74 0.45 -0.20 -22.46
CA GLU A 74 1.41 0.08 -23.54
C GLU A 74 2.16 -1.18 -24.06
N ARG A 75 1.97 -2.35 -23.44
CA ARG A 75 2.58 -3.62 -23.86
C ARG A 75 1.66 -4.52 -24.70
N GLU A 76 0.40 -4.13 -24.88
CA GLU A 76 -0.58 -4.80 -25.76
C GLU A 76 -0.61 -4.16 -27.16
#